data_AF-A0A7L2Q284-F1
#
_entry.id   AF-A0A7L2Q284-F1
#
_cell.length_a   1.000
_cell.length_b   1.000
_cell.length_c   1.000
_cell.angle_alpha   90.00
_cell.angle_beta   90.00
_cell.angle_gamma   90.00
#
_symmetry.space_group_name_H-M   'P 1'
#
loop_
_entity.id
_entity.type
_entity.pdbx_description
1 polymer ?
#
loop_
_entity_poly.entity_id
_entity_poly.type
_entity_poly.pdbx_seq_one_letter_code
_entity_poly.pdbx_strand_id
1 'polypeptide(L)'
;VFEERRALLGKWFDKWTDGQRRRILVDLLERCSLSQQKFCAKELQARVPIEAIDFTTRLPRVLSLYIFSFLDPRSLCRCAQVSWHWKYLSELDQLWMLKCLRFGWLLNFCPTPFEQGVWKKHYIQMVKELRLTRPKTPSKDEFIVIDVQPVKSNVPERKLSVAGLGTSRGKKELPPWRSSDRNPTDTIRYNYLDNYDPIEQARQA
;
A
#
# COMPACT_ATOMS: atom_id res chain seq x y z
N VAL A 1 -13.10 48.74 11.74
CA VAL A 1 -12.66 48.62 10.34
C VAL A 1 -12.18 47.21 9.99
N PHE A 2 -11.17 46.63 10.66
CA PHE A 2 -10.65 45.31 10.31
C PHE A 2 -11.73 44.20 10.32
N GLU A 3 -12.47 44.05 11.42
CA GLU A 3 -13.51 43.02 11.54
C GLU A 3 -14.63 43.17 10.49
N GLU A 4 -14.99 44.41 10.17
CA GLU A 4 -15.97 44.70 9.11
C GLU A 4 -15.45 44.26 7.73
N ARG A 5 -14.19 44.58 7.41
CA ARG A 5 -13.55 44.17 6.14
C ARG A 5 -13.34 42.66 6.08
N ARG A 6 -12.99 42.02 7.19
CA ARG A 6 -12.86 40.57 7.32
C ARG A 6 -14.20 39.88 7.07
N ALA A 7 -15.28 40.37 7.69
CA ALA A 7 -16.62 39.83 7.48
C ALA A 7 -17.08 39.99 6.02
N LEU A 8 -16.78 41.13 5.39
CA LEU A 8 -17.08 41.37 3.98
C LEU A 8 -16.31 40.42 3.05
N LEU A 9 -15.01 40.20 3.32
CA LEU A 9 -14.20 39.24 2.57
C LEU A 9 -14.77 37.83 2.66
N GLY A 10 -15.23 37.40 3.84
CA GLY A 10 -15.90 36.11 4.01
C GLY A 10 -17.13 35.97 3.11
N LYS A 11 -18.01 36.98 3.11
CA LYS A 11 -19.20 37.01 2.24
C LYS A 11 -18.85 36.93 0.75
N TRP A 12 -17.75 37.54 0.32
CA TRP A 12 -17.29 37.45 -1.07
C TRP A 12 -16.69 36.08 -1.38
N PHE A 13 -15.87 35.56 -0.47
CA PHE A 13 -15.25 34.25 -0.60
C PHE A 13 -16.30 33.15 -0.78
N ASP A 14 -17.41 33.21 -0.03
CA ASP A 14 -18.51 32.25 -0.14
C ASP A 14 -19.20 32.29 -1.52
N LYS A 15 -19.21 33.44 -2.20
CA LYS A 15 -19.79 33.59 -3.55
C LYS A 15 -18.82 33.26 -4.69
N TRP A 16 -17.53 33.21 -4.42
CA TRP A 16 -16.52 32.92 -5.44
C TRP A 16 -16.52 31.46 -5.86
N THR A 17 -16.19 31.23 -7.13
CA THR A 17 -15.94 29.89 -7.66
C THR A 17 -14.68 29.30 -7.02
N ASP A 18 -14.58 27.98 -7.05
CA ASP A 18 -13.42 27.23 -6.54
C ASP A 18 -12.09 27.67 -7.19
N GLY A 19 -12.10 28.00 -8.49
CA GLY A 19 -10.93 28.58 -9.17
C GLY A 19 -10.54 29.97 -8.65
N GLN A 20 -11.52 30.84 -8.39
CA GLN A 20 -11.29 32.18 -7.81
C GLN A 20 -10.78 32.08 -6.37
N ARG A 21 -11.36 31.17 -5.56
CA ARG A 21 -10.90 30.89 -4.19
C ARG A 21 -9.46 30.40 -4.16
N ARG A 22 -9.07 29.49 -5.05
CA ARG A 22 -7.67 29.06 -5.16
C ARG A 22 -6.74 30.21 -5.52
N ARG A 23 -7.11 31.02 -6.54
CA ARG A 23 -6.29 32.15 -6.98
C ARG A 23 -6.03 33.14 -5.85
N ILE A 24 -7.08 33.60 -5.15
CA ILE A 24 -6.92 34.57 -4.07
C ILE A 24 -6.11 34.01 -2.90
N LEU A 25 -6.22 32.71 -2.59
CA LEU A 25 -5.41 32.08 -1.54
C LEU A 25 -3.92 32.09 -1.89
N VAL A 26 -3.57 31.81 -3.15
CA VAL A 26 -2.18 31.92 -3.65
C VAL A 26 -1.69 33.36 -3.56
N ASP A 27 -2.47 34.31 -4.09
CA ASP A 27 -2.12 35.74 -4.09
C ASP A 27 -1.90 36.28 -2.66
N LEU A 28 -2.66 35.80 -1.68
CA LEU A 28 -2.50 36.18 -0.27
C LEU A 28 -1.25 35.55 0.36
N LEU A 29 -0.95 34.28 0.06
CA LEU A 29 0.24 33.59 0.56
C LEU A 29 1.54 34.22 0.01
N GLU A 30 1.54 34.67 -1.25
CA GLU A 30 2.68 35.37 -1.86
C GLU A 30 2.98 36.71 -1.19
N ARG A 31 1.97 37.36 -0.62
CA ARG A 31 2.12 38.62 0.15
C ARG A 31 2.53 38.38 1.60
N CYS A 32 2.45 37.14 2.09
CA CYS A 32 2.86 36.79 3.45
C CYS A 32 4.38 36.69 3.57
N SER A 33 4.91 37.17 4.69
CA SER A 33 6.29 36.87 5.11
C SER A 33 6.48 35.38 5.38
N LEU A 34 7.75 34.92 5.42
CA LEU A 34 8.07 33.52 5.75
C LEU A 34 7.49 33.07 7.11
N SER A 35 7.46 33.96 8.10
CA SER A 35 6.85 33.68 9.41
C SER A 35 5.34 33.42 9.30
N GLN A 36 4.63 34.25 8.53
CA GLN A 36 3.19 34.09 8.28
C GLN A 36 2.88 32.86 7.43
N GLN A 37 3.71 32.54 6.43
CA GLN A 37 3.56 31.31 5.65
C GLN A 37 3.73 30.06 6.53
N LYS A 38 4.72 30.05 7.44
CA LYS A 38 4.89 28.98 8.44
C LYS A 38 3.69 28.87 9.36
N PHE A 39 3.11 29.99 9.78
CA PHE A 39 1.87 30.01 10.55
C PHE A 39 0.71 29.36 9.77
N CYS A 40 0.50 29.75 8.50
CA CYS A 40 -0.52 29.14 7.63
C CYS A 40 -0.32 27.62 7.46
N ALA A 41 0.93 27.17 7.26
CA ALA A 41 1.24 25.75 7.13
C ALA A 41 0.86 24.95 8.40
N LYS A 42 1.16 25.49 9.59
CA LYS A 42 0.78 24.90 10.87
C LYS A 42 -0.75 24.82 11.03
N GLU A 43 -1.44 25.91 10.70
CA GLU A 43 -2.90 26.00 10.77
C GLU A 43 -3.60 25.03 9.79
N LEU A 44 -3.03 24.82 8.61
CA LEU A 44 -3.52 23.84 7.64
C LEU A 44 -3.27 22.41 8.13
N GLN A 45 -2.07 22.12 8.63
CA GLN A 45 -1.70 20.80 9.16
C GLN A 45 -2.56 20.40 10.37
N ALA A 46 -3.04 21.35 11.16
CA ALA A 46 -3.95 21.09 12.27
C ALA A 46 -5.38 20.71 11.82
N ARG A 47 -5.80 21.14 10.62
CA ARG A 47 -7.16 20.92 10.10
C ARG A 47 -7.25 19.79 9.09
N VAL A 48 -6.17 19.56 8.34
CA VAL A 48 -6.07 18.50 7.34
C VAL A 48 -5.14 17.44 7.91
N PRO A 49 -5.65 16.27 8.35
CA PRO A 49 -4.80 15.16 8.76
C PRO A 49 -3.84 14.83 7.62
N ILE A 50 -2.57 14.61 7.93
CA ILE A 50 -1.66 14.06 6.93
C ILE A 50 -2.04 12.58 6.79
N GLU A 51 -2.92 12.27 5.83
CA GLU A 51 -3.52 10.95 5.66
C GLU A 51 -2.53 9.86 5.22
N ALA A 52 -1.31 10.24 4.83
CA ALA A 52 -0.28 9.31 4.38
C ALA A 52 1.11 9.70 4.90
N ILE A 53 1.34 9.53 6.20
CA ILE A 53 2.69 9.61 6.76
C ILE A 53 3.36 8.25 6.66
N ASP A 54 4.60 8.23 6.16
CA ASP A 54 5.47 7.06 6.30
C ASP A 54 5.80 6.86 7.79
N PHE A 55 5.14 5.89 8.41
CA PHE A 55 5.31 5.60 9.84
C PHE A 55 6.75 5.23 10.20
N THR A 56 7.54 4.69 9.27
CA THR A 56 8.93 4.31 9.55
C THR A 56 9.84 5.53 9.77
N THR A 57 9.41 6.70 9.32
CA THR A 57 10.12 7.98 9.53
C THR A 57 9.72 8.69 10.83
N ARG A 58 8.63 8.24 11.47
CA ARG A 58 8.10 8.86 12.70
C ARG A 58 8.32 8.00 13.93
N LEU A 59 8.23 6.68 13.78
CA LEU A 59 8.41 5.76 14.88
C LEU A 59 9.90 5.43 15.08
N PRO A 60 10.34 5.17 16.33
CA PRO A 60 11.62 4.53 16.58
C PRO A 60 11.76 3.22 15.79
N ARG A 61 12.95 2.94 15.25
CA ARG A 61 13.23 1.77 14.40
C ARG A 61 12.71 0.45 14.99
N VAL A 62 12.79 0.26 16.30
CA VAL A 62 12.30 -0.94 16.99
C VAL A 62 10.81 -1.17 16.76
N LEU A 63 9.98 -0.12 16.83
CA LEU A 63 8.54 -0.23 16.61
C LEU A 63 8.23 -0.49 15.13
N SER A 64 8.96 0.13 14.21
CA SER A 64 8.81 -0.15 12.77
C SER A 64 9.16 -1.61 12.45
N LEU A 65 10.23 -2.15 13.04
CA LEU A 65 10.59 -3.56 12.90
C LEU A 65 9.56 -4.49 13.55
N TYR A 66 8.99 -4.10 14.69
CA TYR A 66 7.91 -4.85 15.31
C TYR A 66 6.69 -4.94 14.37
N ILE A 67 6.28 -3.82 13.77
CA ILE A 67 5.19 -3.82 12.77
C ILE A 67 5.54 -4.72 11.57
N PHE A 68 6.75 -4.60 11.02
CA PHE A 68 7.20 -5.46 9.92
C PHE A 68 7.32 -6.94 10.30
N SER A 69 7.52 -7.29 11.57
CA SER A 69 7.64 -8.67 12.01
C SER A 69 6.37 -9.48 11.76
N PHE A 70 5.19 -8.83 11.84
CA PHE A 70 3.88 -9.41 11.55
C PHE A 70 3.61 -9.68 10.06
N LEU A 71 4.44 -9.12 9.16
CA LEU A 71 4.27 -9.31 7.73
C LEU A 71 4.87 -10.64 7.27
N ASP A 72 4.19 -11.30 6.35
CA ASP A 72 4.73 -12.48 5.70
C ASP A 72 5.92 -12.14 4.78
N PRO A 73 6.77 -13.11 4.43
CA PRO A 73 7.91 -12.91 3.54
C PRO A 73 7.59 -12.23 2.21
N ARG A 74 6.41 -12.49 1.61
CA ARG A 74 6.01 -11.87 0.33
C ARG A 74 5.63 -10.41 0.57
N SER A 75 4.88 -10.11 1.62
CA SER A 75 4.57 -8.74 2.04
C SER A 75 5.83 -7.94 2.36
N LEU A 76 6.82 -8.53 3.04
CA LEU A 76 8.13 -7.89 3.25
C LEU A 76 8.86 -7.60 1.93
N CYS A 77 8.79 -8.51 0.96
CA CYS A 77 9.34 -8.25 -0.37
C CYS A 77 8.60 -7.13 -1.11
N ARG A 78 7.31 -6.90 -0.84
CA ARG A 78 6.56 -5.73 -1.35
C ARG A 78 6.96 -4.45 -0.63
N CYS A 79 7.12 -4.49 0.70
CA CYS A 79 7.64 -3.36 1.48
C CYS A 79 8.98 -2.88 0.93
N ALA A 80 9.87 -3.79 0.54
CA ALA A 80 11.16 -3.47 -0.04
C ALA A 80 11.10 -2.68 -1.37
N GLN A 81 9.93 -2.58 -2.00
CA GLN A 81 9.72 -1.84 -3.24
C GLN A 81 9.16 -0.42 -3.02
N VAL A 82 8.83 -0.05 -1.78
CA VAL A 82 8.24 1.27 -1.45
C VAL A 82 9.28 2.38 -1.50
N SER A 83 10.42 2.20 -0.85
CA SER A 83 11.54 3.16 -0.83
C SER A 83 12.84 2.45 -0.44
N TRP A 84 13.98 3.10 -0.65
CA TRP A 84 15.28 2.57 -0.18
C TRP A 84 15.31 2.36 1.34
N HIS A 85 14.66 3.24 2.09
CA HIS A 85 14.56 3.11 3.55
C HIS A 85 13.71 1.90 3.97
N TRP A 86 12.57 1.69 3.30
CA TRP A 86 11.74 0.50 3.53
C TRP A 86 12.44 -0.79 3.10
N LYS A 87 13.20 -0.76 1.99
CA LYS A 87 14.06 -1.86 1.58
C LYS A 87 15.05 -2.21 2.67
N TYR A 88 15.80 -1.23 3.15
CA TYR A 88 16.74 -1.45 4.24
C TYR A 88 16.05 -2.10 5.45
N LEU A 89 14.92 -1.55 5.92
CA LEU A 89 14.24 -2.06 7.10
C LEU A 89 13.66 -3.48 6.93
N SER A 90 13.01 -3.74 5.79
CA SER A 90 12.33 -5.01 5.52
C SER A 90 13.29 -6.17 5.19
N GLU A 91 14.56 -5.87 4.89
CA GLU A 91 15.59 -6.86 4.57
C GLU A 91 16.48 -7.23 5.78
N LEU A 92 16.27 -6.59 6.94
CA LEU A 92 17.07 -6.83 8.12
C LEU A 92 16.91 -8.24 8.68
N ASP A 93 18.04 -8.80 9.12
CA ASP A 93 18.12 -10.14 9.69
C ASP A 93 17.24 -10.35 10.93
N GLN A 94 16.99 -9.28 11.69
CA GLN A 94 16.06 -9.29 12.83
C GLN A 94 14.65 -9.74 12.44
N LEU A 95 14.23 -9.52 11.19
CA LEU A 95 12.93 -9.96 10.67
C LEU A 95 13.01 -11.39 10.12
N TRP A 96 14.06 -11.69 9.36
CA TRP A 96 14.17 -12.94 8.61
C TRP A 96 14.65 -14.12 9.47
N MET A 97 15.43 -13.87 10.52
CA MET A 97 15.86 -14.89 11.47
C MET A 97 14.67 -15.61 12.09
N LEU A 98 13.72 -14.87 12.68
CA LEU A 98 12.53 -15.46 13.30
C LEU A 98 11.71 -16.28 12.30
N LYS A 99 11.68 -15.87 11.03
CA LYS A 99 10.95 -16.57 9.96
C LYS A 99 11.64 -17.88 9.58
N CYS A 100 12.97 -17.92 9.50
CA CYS A 100 13.72 -19.16 9.29
C CYS A 100 13.60 -20.11 10.49
N LEU A 101 13.78 -19.57 11.71
CA LEU A 101 13.75 -20.36 12.95
C LEU A 101 12.40 -21.06 13.15
N ARG A 102 11.30 -20.45 12.72
CA ARG A 102 9.97 -21.07 12.75
C ARG A 102 9.89 -22.39 11.97
N PHE A 103 10.69 -22.55 10.92
CA PHE A 103 10.78 -23.80 10.14
C PHE A 103 11.95 -24.70 10.57
N GLY A 104 12.63 -24.36 11.67
CA GLY A 104 13.85 -25.05 12.10
C GLY A 104 15.04 -24.84 11.16
N TRP A 105 15.00 -23.83 10.30
CA TRP A 105 16.10 -23.53 9.37
C TRP A 105 17.18 -22.74 10.10
N LEU A 106 18.28 -23.44 10.39
CA LEU A 106 19.43 -22.88 11.09
C LEU A 106 20.55 -22.59 10.11
N LEU A 107 21.32 -21.54 10.40
CA LEU A 107 22.58 -21.28 9.71
C LEU A 107 23.65 -22.25 10.21
N ASN A 108 24.46 -22.76 9.29
CA ASN A 108 25.62 -23.61 9.63
C ASN A 108 26.83 -22.79 10.11
N PHE A 109 26.67 -21.48 10.28
CA PHE A 109 27.69 -20.55 10.74
C PHE A 109 27.04 -19.38 11.49
N CYS A 110 27.84 -18.63 12.25
CA CYS A 110 27.39 -17.42 12.93
C CYS A 110 27.69 -16.19 12.06
N PRO A 111 26.68 -15.46 11.57
CA PRO A 111 26.92 -14.22 10.82
C PRO A 111 27.68 -13.21 11.66
N THR A 112 28.57 -12.48 11.02
CA THR A 112 29.22 -11.34 11.66
C THR A 112 28.23 -10.17 11.76
N PRO A 113 28.42 -9.23 12.72
CA PRO A 113 27.54 -8.06 12.84
C PRO A 113 27.50 -7.14 11.61
N PHE A 114 28.46 -7.27 10.70
CA PHE A 114 28.59 -6.45 9.50
C PHE A 114 27.88 -7.05 8.28
N GLU A 115 27.53 -8.34 8.33
CA GLU A 115 26.81 -9.01 7.27
C GLU A 115 25.31 -8.71 7.41
N GLN A 116 24.70 -8.19 6.35
CA GLN A 116 23.27 -7.87 6.32
C GLN A 116 22.51 -8.77 5.34
N GLY A 117 21.32 -9.18 5.76
CA GLY A 117 20.39 -9.95 4.94
C GLY A 117 20.82 -11.41 4.74
N VAL A 118 21.66 -11.93 5.64
CA VAL A 118 22.10 -13.34 5.62
C VAL A 118 20.91 -14.28 5.77
N TRP A 119 20.02 -13.97 6.73
CA TRP A 119 18.83 -14.77 6.99
C TRP A 119 17.82 -14.68 5.85
N LYS A 120 17.69 -13.52 5.20
CA LYS A 120 16.84 -13.37 4.00
C LYS A 120 17.35 -14.26 2.85
N LYS A 121 18.66 -14.23 2.60
CA LYS A 121 19.29 -15.08 1.56
C LYS A 121 19.09 -16.56 1.87
N HIS A 122 19.30 -16.95 3.13
CA HIS A 122 19.08 -18.33 3.57
C HIS A 122 17.61 -18.75 3.42
N TYR A 123 16.65 -17.91 3.81
CA TYR A 123 15.22 -18.17 3.61
C TYR A 123 14.89 -18.44 2.14
N ILE A 124 15.38 -17.59 1.23
CA ILE A 124 15.16 -17.75 -0.21
C ILE A 124 15.78 -19.06 -0.72
N GLN A 125 16.97 -19.43 -0.21
CA GLN A 125 17.64 -20.68 -0.57
C GLN A 125 16.81 -21.89 -0.14
N MET A 126 16.38 -21.94 1.13
CA MET A 126 15.57 -23.03 1.67
C MET A 126 14.24 -23.20 0.91
N VAL A 127 13.56 -22.09 0.59
CA VAL A 127 12.32 -22.13 -0.22
C VAL A 127 12.55 -22.71 -1.61
N LYS A 128 13.70 -22.40 -2.24
CA LYS A 128 14.06 -22.96 -3.56
C LYS A 128 14.35 -24.47 -3.48
N GLU A 129 15.06 -24.90 -2.44
CA GLU A 129 15.42 -26.30 -2.23
C GLU A 129 14.19 -27.18 -1.99
N LEU A 130 13.18 -26.66 -1.29
CA LEU A 130 11.90 -27.32 -1.07
C LEU A 130 11.05 -27.46 -2.34
N ARG A 131 11.53 -27.00 -3.51
CA ARG A 131 10.82 -27.03 -4.80
C ARG A 131 9.40 -26.47 -4.72
N LEU A 132 9.15 -25.50 -3.83
CA LEU A 132 7.85 -24.82 -3.77
C LEU A 132 7.61 -24.15 -5.12
N THR A 133 6.68 -24.73 -5.89
CA THR A 133 6.38 -24.30 -7.24
C THR A 133 5.76 -22.90 -7.20
N ARG A 134 6.06 -22.10 -8.23
CA ARG A 134 5.41 -20.81 -8.50
C ARG A 134 3.88 -21.03 -8.41
N PRO A 135 3.10 -20.09 -7.83
CA PRO A 135 1.66 -20.19 -7.90
C PRO A 135 1.28 -20.38 -9.36
N LYS A 136 0.63 -21.50 -9.69
CA LYS A 136 -0.19 -21.53 -10.88
C LYS A 136 -1.31 -20.54 -10.57
N THR A 137 -1.26 -19.36 -11.17
CA THR A 137 -2.52 -18.66 -11.41
C THR A 137 -3.37 -19.66 -12.19
N PRO A 138 -4.51 -20.13 -11.66
CA PRO A 138 -5.41 -20.95 -12.45
C PRO A 138 -5.63 -20.23 -13.78
N SER A 139 -5.61 -20.98 -14.89
CA SER A 139 -5.97 -20.39 -16.17
C SER A 139 -7.36 -19.74 -16.01
N LYS A 140 -7.65 -18.70 -16.78
CA LYS A 140 -8.99 -18.07 -16.72
C LYS A 140 -10.13 -19.07 -16.95
N ASP A 141 -9.82 -20.23 -17.53
CA ASP A 141 -10.76 -21.32 -17.79
C ASP A 141 -11.05 -22.21 -16.57
N GLU A 142 -10.21 -22.19 -15.52
CA GLU A 142 -10.43 -22.93 -14.25
C GLU A 142 -11.16 -22.09 -13.19
N PHE A 143 -11.28 -20.77 -13.39
CA PHE A 143 -12.14 -19.92 -12.56
C PHE A 143 -13.60 -20.11 -12.98
N ILE A 144 -14.18 -21.27 -12.64
CA ILE A 144 -15.64 -21.42 -12.66
C ILE A 144 -16.15 -20.56 -11.50
N VAL A 145 -16.44 -19.30 -11.79
CA VAL A 145 -17.35 -18.52 -10.96
C VAL A 145 -18.66 -19.29 -11.01
N ILE A 146 -19.03 -19.96 -9.92
CA ILE A 146 -20.39 -20.46 -9.78
C ILE A 146 -21.26 -19.23 -9.94
N ASP A 147 -22.04 -19.20 -11.02
CA ASP A 147 -23.03 -18.16 -11.25
C ASP A 147 -24.04 -18.24 -10.10
N VAL A 148 -23.80 -17.47 -9.05
CA VAL A 148 -24.82 -17.20 -8.04
C VAL A 148 -25.84 -16.33 -8.75
N GLN A 149 -26.85 -16.98 -9.32
CA GLN A 149 -28.01 -16.32 -9.90
C GLN A 149 -28.56 -15.34 -8.85
N PRO A 150 -28.56 -14.03 -9.12
CA PRO A 150 -29.18 -13.08 -8.21
C PRO A 150 -30.67 -13.39 -8.17
N VAL A 151 -31.20 -13.54 -6.95
CA VAL A 151 -32.65 -13.67 -6.72
C VAL A 151 -33.35 -12.53 -7.46
N LYS A 152 -34.28 -12.89 -8.36
CA LYS A 152 -35.02 -11.94 -9.19
C LYS A 152 -35.83 -10.99 -8.30
N SER A 153 -35.31 -9.79 -8.06
CA SER A 153 -36.11 -8.67 -7.59
C SER A 153 -36.79 -8.03 -8.80
N ASN A 154 -38.11 -8.15 -8.89
CA ASN A 154 -38.94 -7.59 -9.95
C ASN A 154 -39.04 -6.06 -9.84
N VAL A 155 -38.07 -5.31 -10.38
CA VAL A 155 -38.21 -3.86 -10.61
C VAL A 155 -37.70 -3.51 -12.01
N PRO A 156 -38.51 -2.84 -12.87
CA PRO A 156 -38.14 -2.58 -14.25
C PRO A 156 -37.30 -1.29 -14.44
N GLU A 157 -36.31 -1.42 -15.32
CA GLU A 157 -35.73 -0.41 -16.24
C GLU A 157 -34.86 0.75 -15.72
N ARG A 158 -33.62 0.85 -16.24
CA ARG A 158 -33.33 1.69 -17.44
C ARG A 158 -31.95 1.35 -18.03
N LYS A 159 -31.91 1.04 -19.33
CA LYS A 159 -30.68 0.85 -20.12
C LYS A 159 -30.02 2.21 -20.41
N LEU A 160 -28.70 2.30 -20.25
CA LEU A 160 -27.85 3.14 -21.08
C LEU A 160 -26.63 2.34 -21.52
N SER A 161 -26.58 2.07 -22.81
CA SER A 161 -25.47 1.49 -23.55
C SER A 161 -24.46 2.57 -23.92
N VAL A 162 -23.16 2.31 -23.73
CA VAL A 162 -22.13 2.89 -24.60
C VAL A 162 -21.20 1.77 -25.02
N ALA A 163 -21.29 1.42 -26.30
CA ALA A 163 -20.35 0.57 -27.00
C ALA A 163 -19.06 1.36 -27.29
N GLY A 164 -17.92 0.68 -27.15
CA GLY A 164 -16.63 1.13 -27.66
C GLY A 164 -15.89 -0.08 -28.24
N LEU A 165 -16.01 -0.25 -29.56
CA LEU A 165 -15.31 -1.23 -30.37
C LEU A 165 -13.79 -1.00 -30.36
N GLY A 166 -13.04 -2.11 -30.36
CA GLY A 166 -11.88 -2.28 -31.22
C GLY A 166 -10.53 -1.72 -30.73
N THR A 167 -9.58 -2.61 -30.47
CA THR A 167 -8.49 -2.93 -31.42
C THR A 167 -7.54 -3.95 -30.80
N SER A 168 -7.27 -5.03 -31.53
CA SER A 168 -6.16 -5.93 -31.27
C SER A 168 -4.85 -5.17 -31.45
N ARG A 169 -4.36 -4.56 -30.38
CA ARG A 169 -3.00 -4.00 -30.36
C ARG A 169 -2.07 -5.06 -29.81
N GLY A 170 -1.14 -5.48 -30.68
CA GLY A 170 -0.14 -6.50 -30.42
C GLY A 170 0.58 -6.33 -29.08
N LYS A 171 1.16 -7.44 -28.62
CA LYS A 171 1.95 -7.57 -27.40
C LYS A 171 2.98 -6.42 -27.29
N LYS A 172 2.57 -5.29 -26.72
CA LYS A 172 3.51 -4.32 -26.15
C LYS A 172 3.97 -4.97 -24.86
N GLU A 173 5.24 -5.36 -24.81
CA GLU A 173 5.87 -5.73 -23.56
C GLU A 173 5.61 -4.61 -22.56
N LEU A 174 4.75 -4.91 -21.59
CA LEU A 174 4.40 -3.99 -20.55
C LEU A 174 5.68 -3.73 -19.74
N PRO A 175 5.97 -2.47 -19.38
CA PRO A 175 7.14 -2.18 -18.57
C PRO A 175 7.09 -3.03 -17.29
N PRO A 176 8.25 -3.43 -16.73
CA PRO A 176 8.33 -4.33 -15.58
C PRO A 176 7.63 -3.84 -14.30
N TRP A 177 7.11 -2.62 -14.30
CA TRP A 177 6.49 -1.98 -13.14
C TRP A 177 5.06 -1.52 -13.46
N ARG A 178 4.09 -2.03 -12.71
CA ARG A 178 2.72 -1.50 -12.62
C ARG A 178 2.64 -0.58 -11.40
N SER A 179 1.85 0.49 -11.49
CA SER A 179 1.43 1.28 -10.31
C SER A 179 0.70 0.39 -9.30
N SER A 180 0.65 0.80 -8.02
CA SER A 180 -0.15 0.12 -6.99
C SER A 180 -1.56 -0.16 -7.52
N ASP A 181 -1.98 -1.43 -7.50
CA ASP A 181 -3.29 -1.83 -7.98
C ASP A 181 -4.34 -1.13 -7.11
N ARG A 182 -5.28 -0.42 -7.75
CA ARG A 182 -6.33 0.33 -7.04
C ARG A 182 -7.38 -0.61 -6.44
N ASN A 183 -7.42 -1.85 -6.93
CA ASN A 183 -8.31 -2.91 -6.46
C ASN A 183 -7.52 -4.24 -6.39
N PRO A 184 -6.59 -4.38 -5.43
CA PRO A 184 -5.72 -5.55 -5.36
C PRO A 184 -6.57 -6.81 -5.17
N THR A 185 -6.55 -7.68 -6.18
CA THR A 185 -7.21 -9.01 -6.12
C THR A 185 -6.35 -10.06 -5.42
N ASP A 186 -5.07 -9.76 -5.18
CA ASP A 186 -4.12 -10.48 -4.31
C ASP A 186 -4.34 -10.07 -2.84
N THR A 187 -5.58 -10.05 -2.35
CA THR A 187 -5.84 -10.01 -0.90
C THR A 187 -5.68 -11.39 -0.27
N ILE A 188 -5.74 -12.44 -1.09
CA ILE A 188 -5.38 -13.80 -0.70
C ILE A 188 -3.88 -13.82 -0.46
N ARG A 189 -3.49 -13.82 0.82
CA ARG A 189 -2.10 -14.04 1.25
C ARG A 189 -1.65 -15.41 0.76
N TYR A 190 -1.03 -15.48 -0.41
CA TYR A 190 -0.30 -16.67 -0.85
C TYR A 190 0.99 -16.78 -0.05
N ASN A 191 0.85 -17.04 1.25
CA ASN A 191 1.95 -17.24 2.16
C ASN A 191 2.36 -18.71 2.05
N TYR A 192 3.34 -18.98 1.18
CA TYR A 192 3.74 -20.33 0.75
C TYR A 192 3.98 -21.34 1.87
N LEU A 193 4.24 -20.86 3.09
CA LEU A 193 4.52 -21.68 4.27
C LEU A 193 3.53 -21.48 5.43
N ASP A 194 2.59 -20.52 5.33
CA ASP A 194 1.58 -20.25 6.37
C ASP A 194 0.14 -20.38 5.85
N ASN A 195 -0.05 -21.06 4.72
CA ASN A 195 -1.38 -21.50 4.32
C ASN A 195 -1.80 -22.61 5.29
N TYR A 196 -2.28 -22.26 6.47
CA TYR A 196 -3.06 -23.20 7.28
C TYR A 196 -4.22 -23.70 6.42
N ASP A 197 -4.51 -25.00 6.50
CA ASP A 197 -5.71 -25.56 5.90
C ASP A 197 -6.94 -24.75 6.42
N PRO A 198 -7.95 -24.44 5.60
CA PRO A 198 -9.15 -23.74 6.06
C PRO A 198 -9.78 -24.35 7.34
N ILE A 199 -9.60 -25.66 7.54
CA ILE A 199 -10.06 -26.38 8.73
C ILE A 199 -9.19 -26.07 9.96
N GLU A 200 -7.89 -25.87 9.78
CA GLU A 200 -6.96 -25.48 10.86
C GLU A 200 -7.16 -24.02 11.28
N GLN A 201 -7.50 -23.13 10.33
CA GLN A 201 -7.89 -21.75 10.66
C GLN A 201 -9.18 -21.70 11.48
N ALA A 202 -10.17 -22.53 11.15
CA ALA A 202 -11.44 -22.61 11.88
C ALA A 202 -11.29 -23.21 13.29
N ARG A 203 -10.23 -23.98 13.56
CA ARG A 203 -9.95 -24.58 14.88
C ARG A 203 -9.22 -23.64 15.84
N GLN A 204 -8.64 -22.55 15.35
CA GLN A 204 -7.92 -21.56 16.15
C GLN A 204 -8.76 -20.31 16.49
N ALA A 205 -9.98 -20.20 15.97
CA ALA A 205 -10.92 -19.09 16.19
C ALA A 205 -11.90 -19.38 17.34
#